data_AF-A0A7D5SHM9-F1
#
_entry.id   AF-A0A7D5SHM9-F1
#
_cell.length_a   1.000
_cell.length_b   1.000
_cell.length_c   1.000
_cell.angle_alpha   90.00
_cell.angle_beta   90.00
_cell.angle_gamma   90.00
#
_symmetry.space_group_name_H-M   'P 1'
#
loop_
_entity.id
_entity.type
_entity.pdbx_description
1 polymer ?
#
loop_
_entity_poly.entity_id
_entity_poly.type
_entity_poly.pdbx_seq_one_letter_code
_entity_poly.pdbx_strand_id
1 'polypeptide(L)'
;MMTMSRQQGKAVRAWLREGLAVCSLAFACSASGAPALEEVAEGVKIDLGQISVSGISSGGFMAHQFHVAHSEHIMGAGIVAGGPYYCARGSIMDAVTRCSQFVMLECTAIGLDPKWCKKTDLAPRNKTEIERVAHASFAEAKKQEAAGSISKLANLKNAKVYLFSGTYDAIVPQGVMDSLFHFYADADKGGMAEANMAYSRTFPARHTMVRDSFDKPAGDVVGKCTLPPAAAPANDQNAFIDDCEAVARQREKQNGCICPVTAGVGMSSAATCPPSDKQALCKDLKEVDLAGAILKRIYGESALKAARVPVAESAVQAFDQRRVFSRFSDTPYNALQNASMAREGYVFIPQACKDGRQCKLHVAFHGCLQGGETDRRRSHSGNLFAKFAGYNEWAQANDIIVLYPQIQARTLPLNPQGCWDWWGQDYTHEAYHTQGGKQIRAVAQMINILAGGQQALNVPAE
;
A
#
# COMPACT_ATOMS: atom_id res chain seq x y z
N MET A 1 -74.83 44.57 23.14
CA MET A 1 -75.22 45.98 22.86
C MET A 1 -74.52 46.43 21.59
N MET A 2 -75.31 46.96 20.64
CA MET A 2 -74.96 47.75 19.44
C MET A 2 -74.05 47.08 18.37
N THR A 3 -74.54 46.55 17.25
CA THR A 3 -75.14 47.13 16.01
C THR A 3 -74.23 47.98 15.12
N MET A 4 -74.22 47.60 13.82
CA MET A 4 -73.98 48.41 12.59
C MET A 4 -72.52 48.79 12.25
N SER A 5 -72.07 48.94 11.00
CA SER A 5 -72.63 48.74 9.64
C SER A 5 -71.56 49.15 8.60
N ARG A 6 -71.45 48.38 7.51
CA ARG A 6 -71.11 48.71 6.10
C ARG A 6 -70.02 49.73 5.71
N GLN A 7 -69.04 49.19 4.99
CA GLN A 7 -68.58 49.54 3.62
C GLN A 7 -68.33 51.00 3.22
N GLN A 8 -67.06 51.35 3.01
CA GLN A 8 -66.50 52.12 1.88
C GLN A 8 -65.02 51.68 1.74
N GLY A 9 -64.37 51.47 0.61
CA GLY A 9 -64.70 51.60 -0.81
C GLY A 9 -63.73 50.72 -1.60
N LYS A 10 -63.99 50.62 -2.90
CA LYS A 10 -63.49 49.64 -3.86
C LYS A 10 -61.97 49.72 -4.14
N ALA A 11 -61.47 48.57 -4.59
CA ALA A 11 -60.44 48.37 -5.61
C ALA A 11 -58.96 48.31 -5.17
N VAL A 12 -58.46 47.09 -4.98
CA VAL A 12 -57.41 46.55 -5.87
C VAL A 12 -57.70 45.07 -6.14
N ARG A 13 -57.78 44.75 -7.44
CA ARG A 13 -57.95 43.42 -8.01
C ARG A 13 -56.65 42.63 -7.89
N ALA A 14 -56.71 41.39 -7.40
CA ALA A 14 -56.14 40.20 -8.04
C ALA A 14 -56.36 38.96 -7.15
N TRP A 15 -57.36 38.17 -7.54
CA TRP A 15 -57.51 36.75 -7.23
C TRP A 15 -56.43 35.96 -8.01
N LEU A 16 -55.82 34.89 -7.51
CA LEU A 16 -56.31 33.49 -7.49
C LEU A 16 -55.23 32.68 -6.73
N ARG A 17 -55.47 32.02 -5.59
CA ARG A 17 -56.05 30.66 -5.45
C ARG A 17 -55.59 29.65 -6.51
N GLU A 18 -54.71 28.75 -6.09
CA GLU A 18 -54.59 27.30 -6.42
C GLU A 18 -53.13 26.89 -6.61
N GLY A 19 -52.69 25.86 -5.86
CA GLY A 19 -51.35 25.32 -6.01
C GLY A 19 -50.77 24.62 -4.78
N LEU A 20 -51.57 23.83 -4.05
CA LEU A 20 -51.01 22.80 -3.15
C LEU A 20 -50.62 21.59 -4.01
N ALA A 21 -49.55 21.75 -4.79
CA ALA A 21 -48.81 20.65 -5.35
C ALA A 21 -47.64 20.38 -4.41
N VAL A 22 -47.83 19.44 -3.48
CA VAL A 22 -46.74 18.85 -2.72
C VAL A 22 -45.87 18.11 -3.74
N CYS A 23 -44.78 18.75 -4.17
CA CYS A 23 -43.68 18.08 -4.86
C CYS A 23 -43.01 17.15 -3.84
N SER A 24 -43.57 15.96 -3.67
CA SER A 24 -42.87 14.80 -3.13
C SER A 24 -41.80 14.39 -4.13
N LEU A 25 -40.71 15.16 -4.22
CA LEU A 25 -39.46 14.66 -4.78
C LEU A 25 -38.94 13.62 -3.81
N ALA A 26 -39.39 12.38 -4.01
CA ALA A 26 -38.72 11.21 -3.50
C ALA A 26 -37.30 11.25 -4.07
N PHE A 27 -36.36 11.73 -3.26
CA PHE A 27 -34.95 11.40 -3.42
C PHE A 27 -34.84 9.89 -3.20
N ALA A 28 -35.13 9.12 -4.25
CA ALA A 28 -34.64 7.77 -4.36
C ALA A 28 -33.12 7.90 -4.53
N CYS A 29 -32.42 7.96 -3.40
CA CYS A 29 -31.00 7.64 -3.36
C CYS A 29 -30.91 6.15 -3.69
N SER A 30 -30.97 5.82 -4.97
CA SER A 30 -30.54 4.50 -5.43
C SER A 30 -29.12 4.36 -4.95
N ALA A 31 -28.89 3.48 -3.98
CA ALA A 31 -27.55 3.05 -3.61
C ALA A 31 -26.98 2.26 -4.80
N SER A 32 -26.55 2.98 -5.84
CA SER A 32 -25.78 2.40 -6.94
C SER A 32 -24.47 1.93 -6.34
N GLY A 33 -24.21 0.61 -6.40
CA GLY A 33 -22.92 0.07 -6.03
C GLY A 33 -21.79 0.68 -6.86
N ALA A 34 -20.55 0.51 -6.41
CA ALA A 34 -19.38 1.01 -7.13
C ALA A 34 -19.40 0.57 -8.63
N PRO A 35 -18.98 1.45 -9.55
CA PRO A 35 -18.92 1.15 -10.99
C PRO A 35 -17.88 0.06 -11.32
N ALA A 36 -17.90 -0.46 -12.55
CA ALA A 36 -16.82 -1.35 -13.01
C ALA A 36 -15.47 -0.60 -13.12
N LEU A 37 -14.35 -1.32 -13.04
CA LEU A 37 -13.04 -0.70 -13.23
C LEU A 37 -12.88 -0.12 -14.64
N GLU A 38 -13.44 -0.79 -15.64
CA GLU A 38 -13.52 -0.32 -17.03
C GLU A 38 -14.24 1.02 -17.15
N GLU A 39 -15.33 1.21 -16.39
CA GLU A 39 -16.13 2.44 -16.39
C GLU A 39 -15.34 3.58 -15.71
N VAL A 40 -14.63 3.29 -14.61
CA VAL A 40 -13.79 4.30 -13.92
C VAL A 40 -12.56 4.70 -14.74
N ALA A 41 -12.04 3.78 -15.55
CA ALA A 41 -10.83 3.95 -16.35
C ALA A 41 -11.12 4.29 -17.82
N GLU A 42 -12.35 4.69 -18.16
CA GLU A 42 -12.68 5.08 -19.53
C GLU A 42 -11.74 6.19 -20.04
N GLY A 43 -11.21 6.01 -21.25
CA GLY A 43 -10.30 6.97 -21.88
C GLY A 43 -8.84 6.95 -21.38
N VAL A 44 -8.54 6.20 -20.32
CA VAL A 44 -7.18 6.08 -19.77
C VAL A 44 -6.27 5.30 -20.71
N LYS A 45 -5.01 5.74 -20.81
CA LYS A 45 -3.94 5.03 -21.53
C LYS A 45 -2.75 4.82 -20.60
N ILE A 46 -2.32 3.57 -20.45
CA ILE A 46 -1.17 3.22 -19.61
C ILE A 46 0.04 2.91 -20.50
N ASP A 47 1.21 3.37 -20.07
CA ASP A 47 2.48 2.89 -20.58
C ASP A 47 2.82 1.53 -19.94
N LEU A 48 2.74 0.47 -20.74
CA LEU A 48 3.00 -0.91 -20.29
C LEU A 48 4.45 -1.14 -19.84
N GLY A 49 5.39 -0.27 -20.22
CA GLY A 49 6.76 -0.29 -19.72
C GLY A 49 6.95 0.45 -18.39
N GLN A 50 5.89 1.05 -17.83
CA GLN A 50 5.92 1.88 -16.63
C GLN A 50 4.93 1.42 -15.55
N ILE A 51 4.80 0.10 -15.39
CA ILE A 51 3.97 -0.52 -14.35
C ILE A 51 4.86 -0.92 -13.18
N SER A 52 4.51 -0.49 -11.98
CA SER A 52 5.23 -0.84 -10.76
C SER A 52 4.30 -1.13 -9.59
N VAL A 53 4.85 -1.72 -8.53
CA VAL A 53 4.06 -2.07 -7.34
C VAL A 53 4.74 -1.61 -6.06
N SER A 54 4.00 -1.44 -4.98
CA SER A 54 4.57 -1.35 -3.65
C SER A 54 3.56 -1.79 -2.59
N GLY A 55 4.02 -1.98 -1.36
CA GLY A 55 3.12 -2.23 -0.25
C GLY A 55 3.81 -2.30 1.09
N ILE A 56 2.98 -2.34 2.13
CA ILE A 56 3.40 -2.43 3.52
C ILE A 56 2.91 -3.72 4.19
N SER A 57 3.68 -4.31 5.10
CA SER A 57 3.25 -5.47 5.90
C SER A 57 2.89 -6.66 4.99
N SER A 58 1.73 -7.30 5.17
CA SER A 58 1.20 -8.29 4.22
C SER A 58 1.16 -7.77 2.78
N GLY A 59 0.87 -6.48 2.57
CA GLY A 59 0.93 -5.84 1.27
C GLY A 59 2.36 -5.72 0.74
N GLY A 60 3.37 -5.62 1.61
CA GLY A 60 4.78 -5.68 1.25
C GLY A 60 5.20 -7.08 0.80
N PHE A 61 4.72 -8.13 1.49
CA PHE A 61 4.87 -9.52 1.02
C PHE A 61 4.19 -9.72 -0.34
N MET A 62 2.96 -9.22 -0.51
CA MET A 62 2.25 -9.29 -1.79
C MET A 62 2.98 -8.51 -2.89
N ALA A 63 3.48 -7.30 -2.63
CA ALA A 63 4.24 -6.51 -3.59
C ALA A 63 5.48 -7.29 -4.08
N HIS A 64 6.17 -7.96 -3.18
CA HIS A 64 7.31 -8.80 -3.53
C HIS A 64 6.89 -10.03 -4.35
N GLN A 65 5.86 -10.77 -3.92
CA GLN A 65 5.31 -11.93 -4.65
C GLN A 65 4.87 -11.53 -6.05
N PHE A 66 4.11 -10.43 -6.17
CA PHE A 66 3.60 -9.92 -7.44
C PHE A 66 4.73 -9.50 -8.38
N HIS A 67 5.73 -8.80 -7.85
CA HIS A 67 6.91 -8.42 -8.63
C HIS A 67 7.68 -9.64 -9.14
N VAL A 68 7.89 -10.68 -8.32
CA VAL A 68 8.55 -11.92 -8.77
C VAL A 68 7.68 -12.66 -9.80
N ALA A 69 6.38 -12.78 -9.56
CA ALA A 69 5.44 -13.48 -10.44
C ALA A 69 5.33 -12.83 -11.83
N HIS A 70 5.39 -11.50 -11.91
CA HIS A 70 5.15 -10.72 -13.13
C HIS A 70 6.34 -9.82 -13.52
N SER A 71 7.56 -10.18 -13.14
CA SER A 71 8.78 -9.36 -13.33
C SER A 71 9.08 -8.97 -14.78
N GLU A 72 8.46 -9.64 -15.75
CA GLU A 72 8.56 -9.28 -17.17
C GLU A 72 7.94 -7.91 -17.51
N HIS A 73 6.89 -7.53 -16.79
CA HIS A 73 6.12 -6.30 -17.06
C HIS A 73 6.05 -5.36 -15.84
N ILE A 74 6.51 -5.82 -14.68
CA ILE A 74 6.61 -4.98 -13.47
C ILE A 74 8.04 -4.47 -13.35
N MET A 75 8.23 -3.18 -13.64
CA MET A 75 9.57 -2.57 -13.73
C MET A 75 10.26 -2.39 -12.37
N GLY A 76 9.52 -2.48 -11.26
CA GLY A 76 10.05 -2.25 -9.94
C GLY A 76 9.05 -2.42 -8.81
N ALA A 77 9.58 -2.51 -7.58
CA ALA A 77 8.82 -2.74 -6.37
C ALA A 77 9.29 -1.91 -5.17
N GLY A 78 8.35 -1.37 -4.39
CA GLY A 78 8.61 -0.82 -3.05
C GLY A 78 8.10 -1.77 -1.97
N ILE A 79 8.96 -2.24 -1.06
CA ILE A 79 8.58 -3.19 -0.01
C ILE A 79 8.87 -2.59 1.36
N VAL A 80 7.81 -2.28 2.09
CA VAL A 80 7.85 -1.65 3.42
C VAL A 80 7.48 -2.70 4.46
N ALA A 81 8.39 -3.08 5.34
CA ALA A 81 8.12 -4.09 6.38
C ALA A 81 7.40 -5.33 5.84
N GLY A 82 7.85 -5.84 4.69
CA GLY A 82 7.37 -7.08 4.06
C GLY A 82 8.32 -8.25 4.35
N GLY A 83 8.65 -9.04 3.34
CA GLY A 83 9.65 -10.09 3.53
C GLY A 83 9.88 -10.98 2.32
N PRO A 84 10.65 -12.07 2.51
CA PRO A 84 11.10 -12.95 1.43
C PRO A 84 9.97 -13.65 0.69
N TYR A 85 10.19 -13.93 -0.60
CA TYR A 85 9.29 -14.73 -1.42
C TYR A 85 9.04 -16.09 -0.77
N TYR A 86 7.76 -16.49 -0.67
CA TYR A 86 7.33 -17.74 -0.04
C TYR A 86 7.77 -17.91 1.43
N CYS A 87 7.93 -16.81 2.18
CA CYS A 87 8.45 -16.85 3.55
C CYS A 87 7.68 -17.81 4.48
N ALA A 88 6.34 -17.77 4.44
CA ALA A 88 5.51 -18.58 5.32
C ALA A 88 5.35 -20.03 4.86
N ARG A 89 5.84 -20.39 3.66
CA ARG A 89 5.82 -21.77 3.14
C ARG A 89 4.46 -22.46 3.18
N GLY A 90 3.37 -21.69 3.02
CA GLY A 90 2.02 -22.23 3.10
C GLY A 90 1.50 -22.45 4.52
N SER A 91 2.17 -21.95 5.57
CA SER A 91 1.77 -22.15 6.96
C SER A 91 1.54 -20.83 7.69
N ILE A 92 0.36 -20.66 8.30
CA ILE A 92 0.10 -19.53 9.20
C ILE A 92 1.07 -19.49 10.38
N MET A 93 1.54 -20.66 10.85
CA MET A 93 2.51 -20.72 11.94
C MET A 93 3.85 -20.12 11.54
N ASP A 94 4.38 -20.45 10.37
CA ASP A 94 5.60 -19.82 9.89
C ASP A 94 5.39 -18.32 9.62
N ALA A 95 4.21 -17.92 9.14
CA ALA A 95 3.86 -16.51 8.97
C ALA A 95 4.02 -15.73 10.28
N VAL A 96 3.41 -16.21 11.36
CA VAL A 96 3.38 -15.50 12.66
C VAL A 96 4.62 -15.74 13.53
N THR A 97 5.55 -16.60 13.13
CA THR A 97 6.75 -16.93 13.93
C THR A 97 8.05 -16.59 13.24
N ARG A 98 8.18 -16.83 11.92
CA ARG A 98 9.43 -16.66 11.18
C ARG A 98 9.47 -15.39 10.35
N CYS A 99 8.32 -14.93 9.93
CA CYS A 99 8.22 -13.86 8.95
C CYS A 99 7.62 -12.58 9.52
N SER A 100 6.87 -12.70 10.61
CA SER A 100 6.25 -11.59 11.32
C SER A 100 5.89 -12.02 12.74
N GLN A 101 5.38 -11.10 13.56
CA GLN A 101 4.91 -11.30 14.93
C GLN A 101 3.50 -10.74 15.13
N PHE A 102 2.72 -10.50 14.06
CA PHE A 102 1.44 -9.77 14.16
C PHE A 102 0.42 -10.43 15.09
N VAL A 103 0.31 -11.77 15.07
CA VAL A 103 -0.54 -12.52 16.03
C VAL A 103 0.15 -12.67 17.38
N MET A 104 1.47 -12.84 17.40
CA MET A 104 2.21 -13.11 18.63
C MET A 104 2.26 -11.91 19.57
N LEU A 105 2.13 -10.69 19.03
CA LEU A 105 2.00 -9.47 19.83
C LEU A 105 0.59 -9.33 20.46
N GLU A 106 -0.44 -9.92 19.85
CA GLU A 106 -1.79 -10.00 20.40
C GLU A 106 -2.06 -11.30 21.19
N CYS A 107 -1.08 -12.21 21.23
CA CYS A 107 -1.18 -13.53 21.86
C CYS A 107 -1.63 -13.47 23.34
N THR A 108 -1.18 -12.46 24.07
CA THR A 108 -1.64 -12.22 25.45
C THR A 108 -3.05 -11.62 25.52
N ALA A 109 -3.44 -10.81 24.53
CA ALA A 109 -4.78 -10.23 24.45
C ALA A 109 -5.86 -11.29 24.13
N ILE A 110 -5.49 -12.38 23.46
CA ILE A 110 -6.35 -13.55 23.22
C ILE A 110 -6.28 -14.63 24.33
N GLY A 111 -5.64 -14.32 25.47
CA GLY A 111 -5.67 -15.17 26.67
C GLY A 111 -4.70 -16.35 26.68
N LEU A 112 -3.72 -16.40 25.77
CA LEU A 112 -2.68 -17.45 25.75
C LEU A 112 -1.57 -17.15 26.77
N ASP A 113 -0.89 -18.20 27.25
CA ASP A 113 0.19 -18.08 28.24
C ASP A 113 1.33 -17.18 27.67
N PRO A 114 1.70 -16.08 28.36
CA PRO A 114 2.81 -15.19 27.97
C PRO A 114 4.15 -15.91 27.71
N LYS A 115 4.38 -17.08 28.34
CA LYS A 115 5.58 -17.91 28.11
C LYS A 115 5.59 -18.55 26.73
N TRP A 116 4.43 -18.85 26.16
CA TRP A 116 4.30 -19.31 24.78
C TRP A 116 4.48 -18.15 23.79
N CYS A 117 3.91 -16.99 24.10
CA CYS A 117 3.94 -15.82 23.22
C CYS A 117 5.35 -15.28 22.92
N LYS A 118 6.34 -15.52 23.80
CA LYS A 118 7.74 -15.08 23.61
C LYS A 118 8.67 -16.13 22.99
N LYS A 119 8.29 -17.41 22.99
CA LYS A 119 9.15 -18.52 22.49
C LYS A 119 9.08 -18.74 20.98
N THR A 120 8.24 -17.97 20.30
CA THR A 120 7.86 -18.17 18.91
C THR A 120 8.44 -17.13 17.96
N ASP A 121 9.21 -16.16 18.44
CA ASP A 121 9.97 -15.29 17.53
C ASP A 121 11.17 -16.06 16.97
N LEU A 122 10.96 -16.62 15.78
CA LEU A 122 11.87 -17.41 14.99
C LEU A 122 12.33 -16.65 13.73
N ALA A 123 12.12 -15.33 13.70
CA ALA A 123 12.66 -14.48 12.64
C ALA A 123 14.18 -14.56 12.63
N PRO A 124 14.83 -14.45 11.46
CA PRO A 124 16.29 -14.49 11.37
C PRO A 124 16.90 -13.30 12.12
N ARG A 125 17.91 -13.55 12.96
CA ARG A 125 18.53 -12.52 13.83
C ARG A 125 20.01 -12.27 13.55
N ASN A 126 20.66 -13.18 12.84
CA ASN A 126 22.07 -13.10 12.52
C ASN A 126 22.32 -13.37 11.03
N LYS A 127 23.51 -13.02 10.57
CA LYS A 127 23.93 -13.11 9.17
C LYS A 127 23.66 -14.50 8.56
N THR A 128 24.02 -15.57 9.26
CA THR A 128 23.85 -16.95 8.76
C THR A 128 22.39 -17.33 8.57
N GLU A 129 21.52 -16.96 9.52
CA GLU A 129 20.09 -17.18 9.40
C GLU A 129 19.48 -16.35 8.26
N ILE A 130 19.88 -15.10 8.15
CA ILE A 130 19.43 -14.16 7.10
C ILE A 130 19.75 -14.73 5.71
N GLU A 131 21.00 -15.13 5.49
CA GLU A 131 21.47 -15.71 4.23
C GLU A 131 20.79 -17.04 3.92
N ARG A 132 20.56 -17.89 4.94
CA ARG A 132 19.84 -19.17 4.80
C ARG A 132 18.39 -18.95 4.35
N VAL A 133 17.69 -17.99 4.93
CA VAL A 133 16.31 -17.67 4.54
C VAL A 133 16.28 -17.10 3.12
N ALA A 134 17.20 -16.20 2.76
CA ALA A 134 17.32 -15.66 1.41
C ALA A 134 17.58 -16.77 0.38
N HIS A 135 18.46 -17.73 0.69
CA HIS A 135 18.74 -18.88 -0.16
C HIS A 135 17.51 -19.76 -0.38
N ALA A 136 16.79 -20.11 0.70
CA ALA A 136 15.58 -20.94 0.59
C ALA A 136 14.48 -20.23 -0.22
N SER A 137 14.30 -18.92 0.00
CA SER A 137 13.35 -18.09 -0.73
C SER A 137 13.68 -18.04 -2.23
N PHE A 138 14.94 -17.82 -2.60
CA PHE A 138 15.35 -17.79 -4.01
C PHE A 138 15.31 -19.17 -4.67
N ALA A 139 15.59 -20.25 -3.92
CA ALA A 139 15.45 -21.61 -4.43
C ALA A 139 14.00 -21.95 -4.80
N GLU A 140 13.02 -21.50 -3.99
CA GLU A 140 11.61 -21.63 -4.34
C GLU A 140 11.26 -20.81 -5.59
N ALA A 141 11.77 -19.59 -5.71
CA ALA A 141 11.56 -18.78 -6.92
C ALA A 141 12.11 -19.51 -8.17
N LYS A 142 13.32 -20.10 -8.10
CA LYS A 142 13.88 -20.91 -9.21
C LYS A 142 12.99 -22.10 -9.58
N LYS A 143 12.43 -22.79 -8.58
CA LYS A 143 11.49 -23.89 -8.79
C LYS A 143 10.25 -23.44 -9.56
N GLN A 144 9.69 -22.29 -9.19
CA GLN A 144 8.50 -21.73 -9.85
C GLN A 144 8.82 -21.21 -11.26
N GLU A 145 10.00 -20.60 -11.48
CA GLU A 145 10.46 -20.21 -12.81
C GLU A 145 10.60 -21.43 -13.73
N ALA A 146 11.17 -22.53 -13.22
CA ALA A 146 11.30 -23.79 -13.96
C ALA A 146 9.94 -24.42 -14.28
N ALA A 147 8.94 -24.23 -13.41
CA ALA A 147 7.56 -24.65 -13.63
C ALA A 147 6.78 -23.73 -14.58
N GLY A 148 7.34 -22.56 -14.95
CA GLY A 148 6.66 -21.57 -15.78
C GLY A 148 5.50 -20.86 -15.07
N SER A 149 5.45 -20.91 -13.73
CA SER A 149 4.39 -20.30 -12.93
C SER A 149 4.72 -18.86 -12.50
N ILE A 150 5.93 -18.38 -12.81
CA ILE A 150 6.38 -16.98 -12.66
C ILE A 150 7.21 -16.54 -13.86
N SER A 151 7.36 -15.22 -14.04
CA SER A 151 8.29 -14.63 -15.01
C SER A 151 9.75 -15.03 -14.75
N LYS A 152 10.61 -14.85 -15.77
CA LYS A 152 12.03 -15.16 -15.65
C LYS A 152 12.71 -14.32 -14.57
N LEU A 153 13.48 -14.95 -13.69
CA LEU A 153 14.22 -14.29 -12.60
C LEU A 153 15.32 -13.37 -13.13
N ALA A 154 15.78 -13.59 -14.37
CA ALA A 154 16.70 -12.70 -15.06
C ALA A 154 16.17 -11.25 -15.17
N ASN A 155 14.85 -11.06 -15.18
CA ASN A 155 14.22 -9.74 -15.24
C ASN A 155 14.49 -8.91 -13.98
N LEU A 156 14.71 -9.57 -12.83
CA LEU A 156 14.94 -8.88 -11.55
C LEU A 156 16.21 -8.02 -11.56
N LYS A 157 17.22 -8.40 -12.34
CA LYS A 157 18.51 -7.69 -12.38
C LYS A 157 18.38 -6.21 -12.76
N ASN A 158 17.45 -5.90 -13.67
CA ASN A 158 17.23 -4.55 -14.20
C ASN A 158 16.05 -3.82 -13.56
N ALA A 159 15.25 -4.53 -12.75
CA ALA A 159 14.16 -3.92 -12.01
C ALA A 159 14.68 -2.91 -10.99
N LYS A 160 13.82 -2.01 -10.52
CA LYS A 160 14.14 -0.99 -9.52
C LYS A 160 13.45 -1.30 -8.20
N VAL A 161 14.20 -1.46 -7.11
CA VAL A 161 13.64 -1.88 -5.82
C VAL A 161 13.96 -0.89 -4.71
N TYR A 162 12.94 -0.55 -3.93
CA TYR A 162 13.08 0.20 -2.68
C TYR A 162 12.62 -0.67 -1.52
N LEU A 163 13.43 -0.77 -0.48
CA LEU A 163 13.12 -1.53 0.74
C LEU A 163 13.10 -0.57 1.94
N PHE A 164 12.18 -0.81 2.87
CA PHE A 164 12.10 -0.06 4.13
C PHE A 164 11.88 -0.98 5.32
N SER A 165 12.67 -0.79 6.38
CA SER A 165 12.46 -1.40 7.69
C SER A 165 12.63 -0.35 8.79
N GLY A 166 11.60 -0.16 9.62
CA GLY A 166 11.70 0.70 10.80
C GLY A 166 12.53 0.03 11.90
N THR A 167 13.43 0.77 12.53
CA THR A 167 14.31 0.21 13.59
C THR A 167 13.56 -0.18 14.88
N TYR A 168 12.32 0.26 15.05
CA TYR A 168 11.43 -0.13 16.14
C TYR A 168 10.23 -0.96 15.67
N ASP A 169 10.29 -1.51 14.46
CA ASP A 169 9.28 -2.45 13.98
C ASP A 169 9.38 -3.77 14.75
N ALA A 170 8.37 -4.03 15.57
CA ALA A 170 8.24 -5.26 16.34
C ALA A 170 7.32 -6.29 15.64
N ILE A 171 6.61 -5.90 14.58
CA ILE A 171 5.66 -6.75 13.85
C ILE A 171 6.41 -7.50 12.75
N VAL A 172 7.25 -6.82 11.99
CA VAL A 172 8.10 -7.46 10.97
C VAL A 172 9.55 -7.17 11.33
N PRO A 173 10.23 -8.12 11.99
CA PRO A 173 11.60 -7.93 12.43
C PRO A 173 12.54 -7.63 11.27
N GLN A 174 13.50 -6.72 11.47
CA GLN A 174 14.40 -6.25 10.42
C GLN A 174 15.16 -7.39 9.71
N GLY A 175 15.51 -8.47 10.42
CA GLY A 175 16.19 -9.60 9.78
C GLY A 175 15.37 -10.27 8.66
N VAL A 176 14.04 -10.20 8.71
CA VAL A 176 13.15 -10.67 7.63
C VAL A 176 13.35 -9.81 6.38
N MET A 177 13.40 -8.49 6.55
CA MET A 177 13.69 -7.54 5.47
C MET A 177 15.14 -7.64 4.98
N ASP A 178 16.09 -7.95 5.85
CA ASP A 178 17.48 -8.21 5.46
C ASP A 178 17.59 -9.47 4.58
N SER A 179 16.81 -10.51 4.85
CA SER A 179 16.74 -11.69 3.95
C SER A 179 16.17 -11.34 2.58
N LEU A 180 15.18 -10.45 2.53
CA LEU A 180 14.62 -9.93 1.27
C LEU A 180 15.65 -9.09 0.50
N PHE A 181 16.45 -8.28 1.19
CA PHE A 181 17.56 -7.56 0.58
C PHE A 181 18.52 -8.54 -0.11
N HIS A 182 18.95 -9.61 0.58
CA HIS A 182 19.83 -10.63 0.00
C HIS A 182 19.21 -11.37 -1.19
N PHE A 183 17.89 -11.60 -1.19
CA PHE A 183 17.18 -12.17 -2.35
C PHE A 183 17.40 -11.36 -3.62
N TYR A 184 17.32 -10.03 -3.55
CA TYR A 184 17.53 -9.14 -4.71
C TYR A 184 19.01 -8.88 -4.99
N ALA A 185 19.81 -8.66 -3.94
CA ALA A 185 21.16 -8.11 -4.04
C ALA A 185 22.22 -9.14 -4.47
N ASP A 186 22.16 -10.35 -3.90
CA ASP A 186 23.27 -11.29 -4.00
C ASP A 186 23.45 -11.77 -5.45
N ALA A 187 24.71 -11.87 -5.88
CA ALA A 187 25.07 -12.20 -7.26
C ALA A 187 24.60 -13.59 -7.72
N ASP A 188 24.45 -14.56 -6.81
CA ASP A 188 23.93 -15.90 -7.07
C ASP A 188 22.39 -15.99 -7.02
N LYS A 189 21.74 -14.87 -6.68
CA LYS A 189 20.29 -14.70 -6.54
C LYS A 189 19.78 -13.69 -7.58
N GLY A 190 19.16 -12.58 -7.16
CA GLY A 190 18.66 -11.55 -8.07
C GLY A 190 19.76 -10.79 -8.81
N GLY A 191 20.98 -10.74 -8.25
CA GLY A 191 22.13 -10.07 -8.86
C GLY A 191 21.88 -8.63 -9.27
N MET A 192 20.98 -7.94 -8.55
CA MET A 192 20.55 -6.59 -8.86
C MET A 192 21.70 -5.60 -8.69
N ALA A 193 21.86 -4.70 -9.65
CA ALA A 193 22.86 -3.64 -9.55
C ALA A 193 22.55 -2.73 -8.34
N GLU A 194 23.58 -2.35 -7.58
CA GLU A 194 23.41 -1.48 -6.40
C GLU A 194 22.67 -0.18 -6.72
N ALA A 195 22.92 0.41 -7.91
CA ALA A 195 22.22 1.60 -8.38
C ALA A 195 20.69 1.42 -8.56
N ASN A 196 20.24 0.18 -8.74
CA ASN A 196 18.83 -0.16 -8.92
C ASN A 196 18.11 -0.42 -7.59
N MET A 197 18.83 -0.46 -6.47
CA MET A 197 18.29 -0.82 -5.17
C MET A 197 18.53 0.29 -4.13
N ALA A 198 17.57 0.48 -3.24
CA ALA A 198 17.77 1.24 -2.01
C ALA A 198 17.13 0.48 -0.85
N TYR A 199 17.76 0.56 0.33
CA TYR A 199 17.23 -0.03 1.54
C TYR A 199 17.41 0.94 2.71
N SER A 200 16.30 1.56 3.11
CA SER A 200 16.23 2.39 4.32
C SER A 200 15.93 1.48 5.51
N ARG A 201 16.89 1.35 6.42
CA ARG A 201 16.83 0.40 7.55
C ARG A 201 17.28 0.99 8.87
N THR A 202 17.55 2.28 8.88
CA THR A 202 17.99 3.01 10.08
C THR A 202 16.97 4.06 10.52
N PHE A 203 15.88 4.24 9.76
CA PHE A 203 14.81 5.16 10.12
C PHE A 203 14.14 4.74 11.45
N PRO A 204 14.00 5.65 12.43
CA PRO A 204 13.38 5.35 13.71
C PRO A 204 11.86 5.43 13.58
N ALA A 205 11.25 4.32 13.20
CA ALA A 205 9.80 4.13 13.16
C ALA A 205 9.42 2.74 13.67
N ARG A 206 8.17 2.62 14.14
CA ARG A 206 7.51 1.35 14.39
C ARG A 206 6.98 0.76 13.07
N HIS A 207 6.18 -0.30 13.15
CA HIS A 207 5.45 -0.83 12.01
C HIS A 207 4.40 0.18 11.52
N THR A 208 4.71 0.94 10.47
CA THR A 208 3.84 2.01 9.96
C THR A 208 4.27 2.44 8.56
N MET A 209 3.33 2.95 7.77
CA MET A 209 3.64 3.69 6.56
C MET A 209 4.08 5.09 6.97
N VAL A 210 5.39 5.33 6.90
CA VAL A 210 6.01 6.60 7.27
C VAL A 210 5.63 7.68 6.26
N ARG A 211 5.13 8.81 6.74
CA ARG A 211 4.94 10.03 5.93
C ARG A 211 5.39 11.26 6.68
N ASP A 212 5.51 12.37 5.97
CA ASP A 212 5.69 13.69 6.57
C ASP A 212 4.35 14.41 6.77
N SER A 213 4.37 15.69 7.15
CA SER A 213 3.15 16.44 7.43
C SER A 213 2.49 17.05 6.18
N PHE A 214 2.89 16.66 4.97
CA PHE A 214 2.30 17.19 3.74
C PHE A 214 0.82 16.82 3.64
N ASP A 215 -0.03 17.78 3.29
CA ASP A 215 -1.48 17.63 3.08
C ASP A 215 -2.16 16.75 4.14
N LYS A 216 -1.80 16.96 5.40
CA LYS A 216 -2.28 16.13 6.51
C LYS A 216 -3.80 16.31 6.71
N PRO A 217 -4.60 15.23 6.76
CA PRO A 217 -6.03 15.34 6.99
C PRO A 217 -6.34 15.87 8.40
N ALA A 218 -7.52 16.47 8.55
CA ALA A 218 -8.02 16.86 9.86
C ALA A 218 -8.46 15.61 10.67
N GLY A 219 -8.14 15.58 11.96
CA GLY A 219 -8.49 14.48 12.87
C GLY A 219 -7.42 13.39 13.01
N ASP A 220 -7.75 12.33 13.76
CA ASP A 220 -6.81 11.26 14.15
C ASP A 220 -6.73 10.12 13.11
N VAL A 221 -6.68 10.48 11.83
CA VAL A 221 -6.58 9.51 10.72
C VAL A 221 -5.14 9.08 10.47
N VAL A 222 -4.24 10.07 10.40
CA VAL A 222 -2.80 9.85 10.34
C VAL A 222 -2.26 10.00 11.75
N GLY A 223 -1.65 8.92 12.25
CA GLY A 223 -1.11 8.87 13.59
C GLY A 223 0.14 9.75 13.76
N LYS A 224 0.65 9.75 14.99
CA LYS A 224 1.96 10.33 15.32
C LYS A 224 2.97 9.21 15.42
N CYS A 225 4.15 9.43 14.84
CA CYS A 225 5.27 8.50 14.88
C CYS A 225 5.85 8.36 16.31
N THR A 226 5.14 7.63 17.15
CA THR A 226 5.48 7.47 18.57
C THR A 226 6.54 6.39 18.73
N LEU A 227 7.66 6.74 19.37
CA LEU A 227 8.78 5.82 19.59
C LEU A 227 8.81 5.29 21.03
N PRO A 228 9.38 4.10 21.26
CA PRO A 228 9.66 3.62 22.62
C PRO A 228 10.43 4.67 23.45
N PRO A 229 10.16 4.78 24.76
CA PRO A 229 9.34 3.88 25.58
C PRO A 229 7.82 4.14 25.55
N ALA A 230 7.34 5.13 24.77
CA ALA A 230 5.90 5.36 24.66
C ALA A 230 5.19 4.12 24.10
N ALA A 231 4.02 3.78 24.66
CA ALA A 231 3.22 2.65 24.20
C ALA A 231 2.77 2.85 22.74
N ALA A 232 2.64 1.75 22.00
CA ALA A 232 2.06 1.80 20.67
C ALA A 232 0.54 2.12 20.79
N PRO A 233 -0.04 2.81 19.79
CA PRO A 233 -1.49 2.97 19.70
C PRO A 233 -2.18 1.61 19.66
N ALA A 234 -3.39 1.53 20.22
CA ALA A 234 -4.22 0.32 20.13
C ALA A 234 -4.61 0.05 18.66
N ASN A 235 -4.71 -1.22 18.27
CA ASN A 235 -4.91 -1.62 16.87
C ASN A 235 -6.22 -1.10 16.25
N ASP A 236 -7.28 -0.97 17.05
CA ASP A 236 -8.57 -0.40 16.64
C ASP A 236 -8.49 1.11 16.31
N GLN A 237 -7.48 1.80 16.85
CA GLN A 237 -7.22 3.22 16.64
C GLN A 237 -6.04 3.46 15.69
N ASN A 238 -5.19 2.47 15.46
CA ASN A 238 -4.01 2.57 14.63
C ASN A 238 -4.34 2.42 13.15
N ALA A 239 -4.09 3.45 12.33
CA ALA A 239 -4.22 3.36 10.88
C ALA A 239 -2.97 2.75 10.22
N PHE A 240 -1.90 2.56 10.99
CA PHE A 240 -0.56 2.15 10.53
C PHE A 240 -0.02 3.09 9.44
N ILE A 241 -0.34 4.37 9.57
CA ILE A 241 0.15 5.49 8.77
C ILE A 241 0.49 6.59 9.76
N ASP A 242 1.76 6.95 9.85
CA ASP A 242 2.25 7.90 10.85
C ASP A 242 3.00 9.07 10.22
N ASP A 243 2.68 10.26 10.71
CA ASP A 243 3.46 11.45 10.48
C ASP A 243 4.73 11.40 11.37
N CYS A 244 5.87 11.18 10.73
CA CYS A 244 7.19 11.06 11.33
C CYS A 244 8.07 12.28 11.08
N GLU A 245 7.56 13.39 10.54
CA GLU A 245 8.40 14.54 10.18
C GLU A 245 9.13 15.13 11.39
N ALA A 246 8.43 15.31 12.50
CA ALA A 246 9.02 15.84 13.73
C ALA A 246 10.11 14.91 14.28
N VAL A 247 9.90 13.59 14.21
CA VAL A 247 10.89 12.58 14.62
C VAL A 247 12.12 12.65 13.72
N ALA A 248 11.92 12.71 12.40
CA ALA A 248 13.01 12.77 11.44
C ALA A 248 13.88 14.01 11.70
N ARG A 249 13.28 15.21 11.76
CA ARG A 249 13.98 16.47 12.01
C ARG A 249 14.73 16.48 13.35
N GLN A 250 14.11 15.94 14.40
CA GLN A 250 14.77 15.82 15.70
C GLN A 250 16.00 14.93 15.61
N ARG A 251 15.90 13.78 14.94
CA ARG A 251 16.99 12.81 14.78
C ARG A 251 18.10 13.35 13.87
N GLU A 252 17.75 14.10 12.84
CA GLU A 252 18.73 14.78 11.98
C GLU A 252 19.58 15.75 12.79
N LYS A 253 18.94 16.58 13.62
CA LYS A 253 19.63 17.53 14.51
C LYS A 253 20.52 16.81 15.52
N GLN A 254 20.02 15.73 16.13
CA GLN A 254 20.76 14.94 17.13
C GLN A 254 22.00 14.25 16.55
N ASN A 255 21.99 13.88 15.27
CA ASN A 255 23.05 13.11 14.62
C ASN A 255 23.92 13.93 13.67
N GLY A 256 23.79 15.27 13.68
CA GLY A 256 24.62 16.14 12.84
C GLY A 256 24.36 15.99 11.33
N CYS A 257 23.13 15.65 10.94
CA CYS A 257 22.76 15.45 9.54
C CYS A 257 22.58 16.76 8.75
N ILE A 258 22.42 17.89 9.45
CA ILE A 258 22.19 19.21 8.88
C ILE A 258 23.55 19.92 8.74
N CYS A 259 24.01 20.07 7.50
CA CYS A 259 25.31 20.65 7.20
C CYS A 259 25.22 22.16 6.95
N PRO A 260 26.12 22.98 7.53
CA PRO A 260 26.18 24.41 7.24
C PRO A 260 26.60 24.66 5.78
N VAL A 261 25.98 25.66 5.14
CA VAL A 261 26.12 25.97 3.70
C VAL A 261 27.52 26.50 3.34
N THR A 262 28.32 26.93 4.32
CA THR A 262 29.62 27.59 4.12
C THR A 262 30.83 26.67 4.31
N ALA A 263 30.80 25.45 3.76
CA ALA A 263 31.99 24.57 3.67
C ALA A 263 32.78 24.77 2.36
N GLY A 264 32.57 25.90 1.69
CA GLY A 264 33.38 26.36 0.56
C GLY A 264 34.35 27.44 1.03
N VAL A 265 35.64 27.18 0.85
CA VAL A 265 36.79 28.08 1.06
C VAL A 265 37.32 28.14 2.51
N GLY A 266 38.33 27.30 2.77
CA GLY A 266 39.44 27.66 3.67
C GLY A 266 39.31 27.29 5.14
N MET A 267 39.04 26.02 5.47
CA MET A 267 39.45 25.46 6.76
C MET A 267 39.97 24.03 6.58
N SER A 268 41.25 23.82 6.89
CA SER A 268 41.86 22.51 7.04
C SER A 268 41.19 21.78 8.21
N SER A 269 40.75 20.53 7.95
CA SER A 269 40.06 19.60 8.86
C SER A 269 38.59 19.88 9.22
N ALA A 270 37.80 20.41 8.29
CA ALA A 270 36.34 20.41 8.46
C ALA A 270 35.83 18.97 8.62
N ALA A 271 35.21 18.65 9.76
CA ALA A 271 34.59 17.36 10.00
C ALA A 271 33.62 17.03 8.84
N THR A 272 33.72 15.82 8.28
CA THR A 272 32.81 15.36 7.22
C THR A 272 31.37 15.52 7.70
N CYS A 273 30.55 16.22 6.92
CA CYS A 273 29.13 16.41 7.22
C CYS A 273 28.27 15.80 6.10
N PRO A 274 27.35 14.87 6.42
CA PRO A 274 27.13 14.27 7.75
C PRO A 274 28.34 13.42 8.22
N PRO A 275 28.46 13.13 9.54
CA PRO A 275 29.50 12.25 10.06
C PRO A 275 29.57 10.93 9.28
N SER A 276 30.78 10.43 9.01
CA SER A 276 30.98 9.26 8.13
C SER A 276 30.25 8.01 8.65
N ASP A 277 30.19 7.81 9.96
CA ASP A 277 29.46 6.73 10.63
C ASP A 277 27.93 6.92 10.65
N LYS A 278 27.44 8.11 10.26
CA LYS A 278 26.02 8.48 10.25
C LYS A 278 25.45 8.71 8.86
N GLN A 279 26.23 8.53 7.79
CA GLN A 279 25.78 8.79 6.42
C GLN A 279 24.49 8.04 6.06
N ALA A 280 24.41 6.75 6.39
CA ALA A 280 23.21 5.93 6.14
C ALA A 280 22.00 6.46 6.92
N LEU A 281 22.17 6.74 8.22
CA LEU A 281 21.12 7.32 9.06
C LEU A 281 20.62 8.66 8.52
N CYS A 282 21.53 9.57 8.21
CA CYS A 282 21.19 10.90 7.71
C CYS A 282 20.56 10.86 6.31
N LYS A 283 20.84 9.83 5.51
CA LYS A 283 20.13 9.58 4.25
C LYS A 283 18.72 9.09 4.52
N ASP A 284 18.57 8.03 5.32
CA ASP A 284 17.28 7.42 5.62
C ASP A 284 16.31 8.44 6.26
N LEU A 285 16.79 9.30 7.17
CA LEU A 285 15.97 10.34 7.82
C LEU A 285 15.36 11.35 6.84
N LYS A 286 15.98 11.57 5.67
CA LYS A 286 15.43 12.45 4.61
C LYS A 286 14.32 11.77 3.80
N GLU A 287 14.19 10.46 3.90
CA GLU A 287 13.19 9.64 3.21
C GLU A 287 11.91 9.47 4.06
N VAL A 288 11.57 10.49 4.86
CA VAL A 288 10.33 10.53 5.67
C VAL A 288 9.06 10.59 4.81
N ASP A 289 9.16 11.08 3.57
CA ASP A 289 8.15 10.88 2.53
C ASP A 289 8.40 9.53 1.84
N LEU A 290 7.93 8.45 2.47
CA LEU A 290 8.23 7.09 2.05
C LEU A 290 7.64 6.75 0.67
N ALA A 291 6.40 7.17 0.40
CA ALA A 291 5.79 7.02 -0.92
C ALA A 291 6.61 7.73 -2.00
N GLY A 292 7.07 8.96 -1.73
CA GLY A 292 7.99 9.68 -2.61
C GLY A 292 9.32 8.96 -2.81
N ALA A 293 9.92 8.43 -1.75
CA ALA A 293 11.19 7.68 -1.84
C ALA A 293 11.05 6.42 -2.71
N ILE A 294 9.94 5.67 -2.55
CA ILE A 294 9.60 4.51 -3.38
C ILE A 294 9.45 4.93 -4.85
N LEU A 295 8.60 5.91 -5.14
CA LEU A 295 8.33 6.34 -6.52
C LEU A 295 9.58 6.89 -7.20
N LYS A 296 10.39 7.69 -6.50
CA LYS A 296 11.67 8.21 -7.02
C LYS A 296 12.66 7.10 -7.32
N ARG A 297 12.73 6.06 -6.49
CA ARG A 297 13.61 4.91 -6.75
C ARG A 297 13.18 4.13 -7.99
N ILE A 298 11.87 3.92 -8.15
CA ILE A 298 11.32 3.10 -9.24
C ILE A 298 11.38 3.85 -10.57
N TYR A 299 10.82 5.06 -10.62
CA TYR A 299 10.67 5.82 -11.87
C TYR A 299 11.90 6.68 -12.18
N GLY A 300 12.73 6.98 -11.18
CA GLY A 300 13.87 7.90 -11.28
C GLY A 300 13.46 9.35 -11.01
N GLU A 301 14.31 10.09 -10.30
CA GLU A 301 14.04 11.49 -9.94
C GLU A 301 13.84 12.40 -11.17
N SER A 302 14.58 12.15 -12.26
CA SER A 302 14.44 12.92 -13.51
C SER A 302 13.11 12.68 -14.23
N ALA A 303 12.47 11.52 -13.99
CA ALA A 303 11.16 11.21 -14.55
C ALA A 303 10.01 11.80 -13.71
N LEU A 304 10.25 12.06 -12.42
CA LEU A 304 9.30 12.71 -11.50
C LEU A 304 9.57 14.21 -11.44
N LYS A 305 9.13 14.93 -12.47
CA LYS A 305 9.48 16.33 -12.74
C LYS A 305 8.84 17.33 -11.78
N ALA A 306 7.75 16.96 -11.10
CA ALA A 306 6.99 17.86 -10.26
C ALA A 306 6.95 17.39 -8.81
N ALA A 307 7.00 18.36 -7.89
CA ALA A 307 6.75 18.14 -6.47
C ALA A 307 5.27 17.76 -6.23
N ARG A 308 5.00 17.20 -5.04
CA ARG A 308 3.65 16.82 -4.61
C ARG A 308 2.62 17.94 -4.76
N VAL A 309 1.42 17.59 -5.20
CA VAL A 309 0.26 18.47 -5.30
C VAL A 309 -0.85 17.92 -4.38
N PRO A 310 -1.51 18.76 -3.55
CA PRO A 310 -2.60 18.32 -2.68
C PRO A 310 -3.72 17.59 -3.43
N VAL A 311 -4.31 16.58 -2.80
CA VAL A 311 -5.38 15.76 -3.40
C VAL A 311 -6.55 15.64 -2.43
N ALA A 312 -7.74 16.04 -2.89
CA ALA A 312 -8.96 15.84 -2.12
C ALA A 312 -9.26 14.34 -1.94
N GLU A 313 -9.71 13.94 -0.75
CA GLU A 313 -10.05 12.54 -0.44
C GLU A 313 -11.06 11.92 -1.42
N SER A 314 -12.00 12.74 -1.92
CA SER A 314 -13.03 12.33 -2.89
C SER A 314 -12.47 12.01 -4.28
N ALA A 315 -11.20 12.32 -4.55
CA ALA A 315 -10.55 12.00 -5.83
C ALA A 315 -10.19 10.50 -5.94
N VAL A 316 -10.12 9.78 -4.82
CA VAL A 316 -9.96 8.33 -4.80
C VAL A 316 -11.32 7.69 -5.07
N GLN A 317 -11.45 7.04 -6.23
CA GLN A 317 -12.71 6.47 -6.72
C GLN A 317 -12.79 4.99 -6.36
N ALA A 318 -13.96 4.53 -5.90
CA ALA A 318 -14.23 3.11 -5.69
C ALA A 318 -14.61 2.43 -7.02
N PHE A 319 -14.28 1.14 -7.15
CA PHE A 319 -14.75 0.27 -8.24
C PHE A 319 -15.11 -1.13 -7.69
N ASP A 320 -16.00 -1.84 -8.37
CA ASP A 320 -16.45 -3.18 -7.98
C ASP A 320 -15.45 -4.26 -8.42
N GLN A 321 -14.67 -4.80 -7.47
CA GLN A 321 -13.68 -5.85 -7.73
C GLN A 321 -14.34 -7.16 -8.17
N ARG A 322 -15.64 -7.40 -7.88
CA ARG A 322 -16.34 -8.63 -8.31
C ARG A 322 -16.38 -8.75 -9.82
N ARG A 323 -16.49 -7.61 -10.53
CA ARG A 323 -16.52 -7.58 -12.00
C ARG A 323 -15.17 -7.94 -12.63
N VAL A 324 -14.08 -7.85 -11.89
CA VAL A 324 -12.76 -8.29 -12.36
C VAL A 324 -12.72 -9.81 -12.51
N PHE A 325 -13.32 -10.54 -11.56
CA PHE A 325 -13.31 -12.01 -11.56
C PHE A 325 -14.09 -12.60 -12.74
N SER A 326 -15.11 -11.90 -13.27
CA SER A 326 -15.84 -12.37 -14.45
C SER A 326 -15.02 -12.39 -15.74
N ARG A 327 -13.78 -11.88 -15.72
CA ARG A 327 -12.87 -11.93 -16.87
C ARG A 327 -12.08 -13.23 -16.97
N PHE A 328 -11.96 -14.01 -15.90
CA PHE A 328 -11.12 -15.21 -15.86
C PHE A 328 -11.69 -16.38 -15.05
N SER A 329 -12.89 -16.24 -14.47
CA SER A 329 -13.57 -17.30 -13.73
C SER A 329 -15.04 -17.41 -14.16
N ASP A 330 -15.49 -18.64 -14.36
CA ASP A 330 -16.90 -18.96 -14.64
C ASP A 330 -17.78 -18.84 -13.39
N THR A 331 -17.18 -18.76 -12.20
CA THR A 331 -17.90 -18.60 -10.92
C THR A 331 -17.41 -17.37 -10.14
N PRO A 332 -17.54 -16.16 -10.71
CA PRO A 332 -16.85 -14.96 -10.22
C PRO A 332 -17.17 -14.59 -8.77
N TYR A 333 -18.39 -14.88 -8.30
CA TYR A 333 -18.76 -14.70 -6.90
C TYR A 333 -17.94 -15.62 -5.98
N ASN A 334 -17.87 -16.92 -6.30
CA ASN A 334 -17.11 -17.90 -5.51
C ASN A 334 -15.61 -17.63 -5.58
N ALA A 335 -15.10 -17.28 -6.76
CA ALA A 335 -13.68 -16.96 -6.95
C ALA A 335 -13.25 -15.76 -6.10
N LEU A 336 -14.05 -14.69 -6.03
CA LEU A 336 -13.79 -13.56 -5.14
C LEU A 336 -13.80 -13.97 -3.66
N GLN A 337 -14.77 -14.77 -3.24
CA GLN A 337 -14.85 -15.25 -1.86
C GLN A 337 -13.63 -16.13 -1.50
N ASN A 338 -13.23 -17.02 -2.40
CA ASN A 338 -12.07 -17.90 -2.27
C ASN A 338 -10.74 -17.15 -2.29
N ALA A 339 -10.68 -15.99 -2.95
CA ALA A 339 -9.54 -15.07 -2.94
C ALA A 339 -9.55 -14.15 -1.70
N SER A 340 -10.65 -14.12 -0.94
CA SER A 340 -10.88 -13.18 0.17
C SER A 340 -10.71 -11.72 -0.23
N MET A 341 -11.04 -11.37 -1.46
CA MET A 341 -11.01 -9.99 -1.95
C MET A 341 -12.26 -9.23 -1.49
N ALA A 342 -12.12 -7.95 -1.15
CA ALA A 342 -13.25 -7.09 -0.82
C ALA A 342 -14.14 -6.84 -2.05
N ARG A 343 -15.37 -6.36 -1.83
CA ARG A 343 -16.27 -6.00 -2.94
C ARG A 343 -15.76 -4.79 -3.70
N GLU A 344 -15.23 -3.80 -2.99
CA GLU A 344 -14.77 -2.53 -3.57
C GLU A 344 -13.25 -2.45 -3.50
N GLY A 345 -12.65 -2.02 -4.61
CA GLY A 345 -11.26 -1.58 -4.71
C GLY A 345 -11.24 -0.09 -4.96
N TYR A 346 -10.06 0.53 -4.92
CA TYR A 346 -9.95 1.97 -5.14
C TYR A 346 -8.91 2.32 -6.19
N VAL A 347 -9.11 3.43 -6.88
CA VAL A 347 -8.17 3.94 -7.87
C VAL A 347 -8.12 5.46 -7.82
N PHE A 348 -6.91 6.01 -7.88
CA PHE A 348 -6.67 7.42 -8.12
C PHE A 348 -6.18 7.61 -9.56
N ILE A 349 -6.88 8.45 -10.32
CA ILE A 349 -6.59 8.73 -11.73
C ILE A 349 -6.47 10.25 -11.90
N PRO A 350 -5.26 10.79 -12.14
CA PRO A 350 -5.07 12.21 -12.42
C PRO A 350 -5.91 12.66 -13.61
N GLN A 351 -6.39 13.91 -13.59
CA GLN A 351 -7.23 14.45 -14.67
C GLN A 351 -6.54 14.35 -16.04
N ALA A 352 -5.23 14.61 -16.11
CA ALA A 352 -4.48 14.49 -17.35
C ALA A 352 -4.54 13.07 -17.96
N CYS A 353 -4.60 12.02 -17.13
CA CYS A 353 -4.75 10.64 -17.58
C CYS A 353 -6.17 10.36 -18.11
N LYS A 354 -7.20 10.93 -17.47
CA LYS A 354 -8.59 10.87 -17.96
C LYS A 354 -8.75 11.60 -19.30
N ASP A 355 -8.00 12.68 -19.51
CA ASP A 355 -7.98 13.44 -20.76
C ASP A 355 -7.20 12.73 -21.90
N GLY A 356 -6.77 11.47 -21.68
CA GLY A 356 -6.16 10.62 -22.70
C GLY A 356 -4.64 10.72 -22.81
N ARG A 357 -3.97 11.38 -21.86
CA ARG A 357 -2.50 11.32 -21.74
C ARG A 357 -2.08 9.90 -21.39
N GLN A 358 -0.97 9.46 -21.97
CA GLN A 358 -0.33 8.20 -21.57
C GLN A 358 0.29 8.36 -20.17
N CYS A 359 -0.12 7.51 -19.24
CA CYS A 359 0.25 7.58 -17.83
C CYS A 359 0.97 6.32 -17.34
N LYS A 360 1.72 6.48 -16.26
CA LYS A 360 2.35 5.35 -15.54
C LYS A 360 1.30 4.67 -14.66
N LEU A 361 1.55 3.44 -14.24
CA LEU A 361 0.69 2.74 -13.28
C LEU A 361 1.50 2.28 -12.08
N HIS A 362 1.01 2.60 -10.88
CA HIS A 362 1.52 2.08 -9.62
C HIS A 362 0.41 1.33 -8.89
N VAL A 363 0.68 0.11 -8.41
CA VAL A 363 -0.24 -0.63 -7.54
C VAL A 363 0.28 -0.56 -6.10
N ALA A 364 -0.53 -0.06 -5.17
CA ALA A 364 -0.16 0.08 -3.77
C ALA A 364 -0.99 -0.86 -2.89
N PHE A 365 -0.34 -1.85 -2.31
CA PHE A 365 -0.94 -2.87 -1.45
C PHE A 365 -0.91 -2.44 0.02
N HIS A 366 -2.10 -2.29 0.62
CA HIS A 366 -2.25 -2.00 2.04
C HIS A 366 -1.77 -3.16 2.94
N GLY A 367 -1.45 -2.88 4.19
CA GLY A 367 -1.14 -3.90 5.19
C GLY A 367 -2.37 -4.51 5.86
N CYS A 368 -2.14 -5.44 6.80
CA CYS A 368 -3.19 -5.90 7.71
C CYS A 368 -3.82 -4.71 8.46
N LEU A 369 -5.13 -4.74 8.69
CA LEU A 369 -5.92 -3.66 9.33
C LEU A 369 -5.92 -2.31 8.59
N GLN A 370 -5.46 -2.28 7.34
CA GLN A 370 -5.43 -1.06 6.51
C GLN A 370 -6.33 -1.15 5.27
N GLY A 371 -7.14 -2.21 5.16
CA GLY A 371 -8.16 -2.33 4.12
C GLY A 371 -9.43 -1.57 4.50
N GLY A 372 -10.25 -1.20 3.51
CA GLY A 372 -11.42 -0.34 3.67
C GLY A 372 -12.52 -0.83 4.63
N GLU A 373 -12.54 -2.13 4.94
CA GLU A 373 -13.45 -2.70 5.93
C GLU A 373 -12.88 -2.65 7.36
N THR A 374 -11.57 -2.52 7.50
CA THR A 374 -10.82 -2.65 8.76
C THR A 374 -10.28 -1.32 9.32
N ASP A 375 -10.26 -0.26 8.51
CA ASP A 375 -9.63 1.02 8.86
C ASP A 375 -10.65 2.18 9.04
N ARG A 376 -11.93 1.86 9.28
CA ARG A 376 -12.98 2.88 9.42
C ARG A 376 -12.73 3.79 10.62
N ARG A 377 -12.99 5.09 10.46
CA ARG A 377 -12.88 6.10 11.53
C ARG A 377 -14.11 7.00 11.56
N ARG A 378 -14.32 7.68 12.69
CA ARG A 378 -15.38 8.69 12.81
C ARG A 378 -15.11 9.80 11.78
N SER A 379 -16.09 10.08 10.92
CA SER A 379 -16.03 11.06 9.82
C SER A 379 -15.18 10.70 8.59
N HIS A 380 -14.48 9.56 8.58
CA HIS A 380 -13.74 9.09 7.41
C HIS A 380 -14.16 7.64 7.11
N SER A 381 -14.87 7.45 6.00
CA SER A 381 -15.31 6.13 5.55
C SER A 381 -14.19 5.39 4.85
N GLY A 382 -13.62 4.38 5.52
CA GLY A 382 -12.69 3.38 4.97
C GLY A 382 -11.46 3.94 4.24
N ASN A 383 -10.64 3.03 3.72
CA ASN A 383 -9.58 3.20 2.71
C ASN A 383 -8.57 4.32 2.99
N LEU A 384 -8.24 4.50 4.27
CA LEU A 384 -7.26 5.48 4.75
C LEU A 384 -5.90 5.28 4.10
N PHE A 385 -5.48 4.03 3.85
CA PHE A 385 -4.25 3.77 3.10
C PHE A 385 -4.29 4.34 1.69
N ALA A 386 -5.40 4.12 0.96
CA ALA A 386 -5.56 4.62 -0.40
C ALA A 386 -5.59 6.15 -0.46
N LYS A 387 -6.04 6.82 0.61
CA LYS A 387 -6.13 8.28 0.69
C LYS A 387 -4.85 8.93 1.21
N PHE A 388 -4.21 8.33 2.20
CA PHE A 388 -3.22 9.02 3.06
C PHE A 388 -1.85 8.37 3.13
N ALA A 389 -1.58 7.28 2.41
CA ALA A 389 -0.24 6.71 2.34
C ALA A 389 0.78 7.60 1.60
N GLY A 390 0.34 8.70 0.95
CA GLY A 390 1.18 9.72 0.34
C GLY A 390 1.48 9.54 -1.15
N TYR A 391 0.88 8.55 -1.80
CA TYR A 391 1.11 8.28 -3.23
C TYR A 391 0.35 9.24 -4.15
N ASN A 392 -0.88 9.65 -3.78
CA ASN A 392 -1.77 10.37 -4.69
C ASN A 392 -1.23 11.75 -5.05
N GLU A 393 -0.56 12.40 -4.12
CA GLU A 393 -0.01 13.75 -4.26
C GLU A 393 1.19 13.77 -5.22
N TRP A 394 1.99 12.69 -5.20
CA TRP A 394 3.01 12.44 -6.22
C TRP A 394 2.40 12.08 -7.56
N ALA A 395 1.38 11.23 -7.54
CA ALA A 395 0.71 10.71 -8.72
C ALA A 395 0.00 11.81 -9.53
N GLN A 396 -0.69 12.72 -8.84
CA GLN A 396 -1.34 13.91 -9.39
C GLN A 396 -0.35 14.78 -10.17
N ALA A 397 0.86 14.93 -9.62
CA ALA A 397 1.88 15.80 -10.17
C ALA A 397 2.67 15.16 -11.33
N ASN A 398 2.65 13.82 -11.46
CA ASN A 398 3.59 13.08 -12.31
C ASN A 398 2.93 12.08 -13.27
N ASP A 399 1.64 12.26 -13.56
CA ASP A 399 0.86 11.45 -14.50
C ASP A 399 0.95 9.95 -14.17
N ILE A 400 0.70 9.62 -12.90
CA ILE A 400 0.70 8.24 -12.39
C ILE A 400 -0.72 7.88 -11.96
N ILE A 401 -1.22 6.74 -12.40
CA ILE A 401 -2.44 6.14 -11.87
C ILE A 401 -2.05 5.27 -10.69
N VAL A 402 -2.79 5.36 -9.59
CA VAL A 402 -2.56 4.51 -8.42
C VAL A 402 -3.74 3.58 -8.20
N LEU A 403 -3.51 2.29 -8.33
CA LEU A 403 -4.49 1.24 -8.04
C LEU A 403 -4.29 0.74 -6.61
N TYR A 404 -5.39 0.63 -5.86
CA TYR A 404 -5.43 0.14 -4.48
C TYR A 404 -6.42 -1.02 -4.36
N PRO A 405 -6.01 -2.23 -4.75
CA PRO A 405 -6.80 -3.44 -4.54
C PRO A 405 -7.07 -3.63 -3.04
N GLN A 406 -8.17 -4.30 -2.69
CA GLN A 406 -8.61 -4.43 -1.30
C GLN A 406 -8.94 -5.88 -0.92
N ILE A 407 -8.57 -6.23 0.32
CA ILE A 407 -8.83 -7.52 0.94
C ILE A 407 -9.99 -7.42 1.93
N GLN A 408 -10.78 -8.48 2.00
CA GLN A 408 -11.85 -8.67 2.98
C GLN A 408 -11.31 -9.42 4.21
N ALA A 409 -11.54 -8.85 5.39
CA ALA A 409 -11.32 -9.56 6.65
C ALA A 409 -12.30 -10.74 6.80
N ARG A 410 -11.81 -11.87 7.28
CA ARG A 410 -12.58 -13.11 7.44
C ARG A 410 -12.25 -13.85 8.72
N THR A 411 -13.27 -14.46 9.32
CA THR A 411 -13.08 -15.43 10.40
C THR A 411 -12.76 -16.83 9.84
N LEU A 412 -13.34 -17.18 8.70
CA LEU A 412 -13.05 -18.40 7.93
C LEU A 412 -12.97 -18.09 6.42
N PRO A 413 -11.87 -18.44 5.72
CA PRO A 413 -10.57 -18.83 6.29
C PRO A 413 -10.03 -17.78 7.26
N LEU A 414 -9.12 -18.18 8.17
CA LEU A 414 -8.67 -17.34 9.28
C LEU A 414 -7.81 -16.17 8.76
N ASN A 415 -8.43 -14.99 8.63
CA ASN A 415 -7.77 -13.74 8.30
C ASN A 415 -8.56 -12.53 8.87
N PRO A 416 -8.71 -12.43 10.21
CA PRO A 416 -9.57 -11.42 10.82
C PRO A 416 -9.04 -10.00 10.64
N GLN A 417 -7.76 -9.85 10.30
CA GLN A 417 -7.10 -8.58 10.07
C GLN A 417 -7.13 -8.13 8.59
N GLY A 418 -7.69 -8.92 7.67
CA GLY A 418 -7.79 -8.55 6.25
C GLY A 418 -6.44 -8.40 5.55
N CYS A 419 -5.49 -9.26 5.88
CA CYS A 419 -4.16 -9.28 5.26
C CYS A 419 -4.18 -9.89 3.85
N TRP A 420 -3.28 -9.44 2.99
CA TRP A 420 -2.96 -10.13 1.73
C TRP A 420 -2.48 -11.56 1.96
N ASP A 421 -2.64 -12.44 0.97
CA ASP A 421 -2.19 -13.82 1.10
C ASP A 421 -0.68 -13.93 0.90
N TRP A 422 -0.02 -14.23 2.00
CA TRP A 422 1.40 -14.57 2.05
C TRP A 422 1.66 -15.85 2.85
N TRP A 423 0.61 -16.60 3.21
CA TRP A 423 0.72 -17.85 4.00
C TRP A 423 -0.11 -19.03 3.47
N GLY A 424 -0.83 -18.89 2.37
CA GLY A 424 -1.20 -19.99 1.49
C GLY A 424 -2.22 -20.99 2.04
N GLN A 425 -1.76 -22.19 2.43
CA GLN A 425 -2.56 -23.42 2.56
C GLN A 425 -3.84 -23.24 3.39
N ASP A 426 -3.73 -22.50 4.48
CA ASP A 426 -4.81 -22.22 5.43
C ASP A 426 -5.65 -20.96 5.08
N TYR A 427 -5.38 -20.35 3.91
CA TYR A 427 -6.00 -19.11 3.45
C TYR A 427 -6.52 -19.19 2.01
N THR A 428 -5.69 -18.97 0.97
CA THR A 428 -6.14 -19.11 -0.43
C THR A 428 -5.64 -20.37 -1.14
N HIS A 429 -4.87 -21.20 -0.43
CA HIS A 429 -4.25 -22.48 -0.80
C HIS A 429 -2.87 -22.37 -1.49
N GLU A 430 -2.43 -23.45 -2.14
CA GLU A 430 -1.14 -23.53 -2.82
C GLU A 430 -0.99 -22.50 -3.93
N ALA A 431 0.25 -22.26 -4.36
CA ALA A 431 0.58 -21.35 -5.46
C ALA A 431 0.19 -19.87 -5.26
N TYR A 432 -0.17 -19.46 -4.03
CA TYR A 432 -0.50 -18.08 -3.64
C TYR A 432 0.56 -17.04 -4.03
N HIS A 433 1.82 -17.47 -4.14
CA HIS A 433 2.99 -16.67 -4.49
C HIS A 433 3.29 -16.62 -6.00
N THR A 434 2.52 -17.31 -6.84
CA THR A 434 2.75 -17.45 -8.29
C THR A 434 1.70 -16.71 -9.13
N GLN A 435 1.85 -16.69 -10.45
CA GLN A 435 0.84 -16.14 -11.37
C GLN A 435 -0.54 -16.82 -11.25
N GLY A 436 -0.60 -18.06 -10.75
CA GLY A 436 -1.86 -18.77 -10.48
C GLY A 436 -2.53 -18.41 -9.15
N GLY A 437 -1.85 -17.65 -8.28
CA GLY A 437 -2.40 -17.25 -6.98
C GLY A 437 -3.68 -16.43 -7.13
N LYS A 438 -4.72 -16.74 -6.35
CA LYS A 438 -6.06 -16.15 -6.52
C LYS A 438 -6.05 -14.62 -6.45
N GLN A 439 -5.30 -14.05 -5.50
CA GLN A 439 -5.16 -12.59 -5.35
C GLN A 439 -4.25 -11.98 -6.43
N ILE A 440 -3.15 -12.66 -6.78
CA ILE A 440 -2.24 -12.22 -7.85
C ILE A 440 -2.97 -12.15 -9.18
N ARG A 441 -3.76 -13.17 -9.56
CA ARG A 441 -4.59 -13.16 -10.77
C ARG A 441 -5.58 -12.00 -10.80
N ALA A 442 -6.27 -11.76 -9.68
CA ALA A 442 -7.24 -10.68 -9.60
C ALA A 442 -6.58 -9.32 -9.84
N VAL A 443 -5.43 -9.07 -9.23
CA VAL A 443 -4.69 -7.80 -9.41
C VAL A 443 -4.09 -7.71 -10.82
N ALA A 444 -3.53 -8.80 -11.35
CA ALA A 444 -3.03 -8.83 -12.72
C ALA A 444 -4.14 -8.52 -13.73
N GLN A 445 -5.36 -9.03 -13.49
CA GLN A 445 -6.51 -8.71 -14.31
C GLN A 445 -6.97 -7.25 -14.17
N MET A 446 -6.88 -6.65 -12.97
CA MET A 446 -7.14 -5.21 -12.81
C MET A 446 -6.17 -4.38 -13.66
N ILE A 447 -4.89 -4.76 -13.69
CA ILE A 447 -3.88 -4.10 -14.53
C ILE A 447 -4.23 -4.28 -16.02
N ASN A 448 -4.60 -5.48 -16.47
CA ASN A 448 -5.02 -5.71 -17.85
C ASN A 448 -6.26 -4.88 -18.25
N ILE A 449 -7.22 -4.72 -17.33
CA ILE A 449 -8.40 -3.86 -17.54
C ILE A 449 -7.95 -2.40 -17.74
N LEU A 450 -7.09 -1.89 -16.85
CA LEU A 450 -6.57 -0.52 -16.94
C LEU A 450 -5.70 -0.30 -18.19
N ALA A 451 -5.08 -1.36 -18.71
CA ALA A 451 -4.36 -1.38 -19.98
C ALA A 451 -5.27 -1.43 -21.22
N GLY A 452 -6.56 -1.10 -21.08
CA GLY A 452 -7.52 -1.14 -22.18
C GLY A 452 -7.85 -2.56 -22.66
N GLY A 453 -7.73 -3.55 -21.77
CA GLY A 453 -7.95 -4.97 -22.08
C GLY A 453 -6.77 -5.65 -22.78
N GLN A 454 -5.65 -4.95 -23.00
CA GLN A 454 -4.41 -5.58 -23.44
C GLN A 454 -3.95 -6.57 -22.36
N GLN A 455 -3.62 -7.79 -22.77
CA GLN A 455 -3.11 -8.83 -21.87
C GLN A 455 -1.64 -8.56 -21.53
N ALA A 456 -1.39 -7.47 -20.80
CA ALA A 456 -0.07 -7.06 -20.35
C ALA A 456 0.52 -8.04 -19.33
N LEU A 457 -0.31 -8.63 -18.49
CA LEU A 457 0.08 -9.64 -17.51
C LEU A 457 -0.61 -10.96 -17.81
N ASN A 458 0.14 -12.05 -17.69
CA ASN A 458 -0.41 -13.40 -17.76
C ASN A 458 -1.43 -13.61 -16.62
N VAL A 459 -2.63 -14.09 -16.95
CA VAL A 459 -3.67 -14.45 -15.97
C VAL A 459 -4.10 -15.87 -16.30
N PRO A 460 -3.51 -16.90 -15.66
CA PRO A 460 -3.92 -18.28 -15.87
C PRO A 460 -5.40 -18.46 -15.53
N ALA A 461 -6.10 -19.23 -16.36
CA ALA A 461 -7.48 -19.64 -16.08
C ALA A 461 -7.58 -20.39 -14.74
N GLU A 462 -8.78 -20.39 -14.14
CA GLU A 462 -9.07 -21.11 -12.90
C GLU A 462 -9.22 -22.61 -13.06
#